data_AF-A0A838YB82-F1
#
_entry.id   AF-A0A838YB82-F1
#
_cell.length_a   1.000
_cell.length_b   1.000
_cell.length_c   1.000
_cell.angle_alpha   90.00
_cell.angle_beta   90.00
_cell.angle_gamma   90.00
#
_symmetry.space_group_name_H-M   'P 1'
#
loop_
_entity.id
_entity.type
_entity.pdbx_description
1 polymer ?
#
loop_
_entity_poly.entity_id
_entity_poly.type
_entity_poly.pdbx_seq_one_letter_code
_entity_poly.pdbx_strand_id
1 'polypeptide(L)' 'MVCKGVCNQYKAKWSIHQYRYASGQKRCNVCELFVNWNGSHCPCCGMRLRTRPKISKYRQKFNTQTTKVVGFSK' A
#
# COMPACT_ATOMS: atom_id res chain seq x y z
N MET A 1 18.65 -5.28 -0.95
CA MET A 1 18.05 -6.24 -0.01
C MET A 1 16.94 -7.02 -0.71
N VAL A 2 16.98 -8.34 -0.63
CA VAL A 2 16.14 -9.29 -1.40
C VAL A 2 14.88 -9.65 -0.60
N CYS A 3 13.80 -10.00 -1.28
CA CYS A 3 12.57 -10.45 -0.63
C CYS A 3 12.77 -11.79 0.08
N LYS A 4 12.49 -11.86 1.40
CA LYS A 4 12.61 -13.09 2.19
C LYS A 4 11.35 -13.98 2.20
N GLY A 5 10.28 -13.60 1.50
CA GLY A 5 9.02 -14.37 1.45
C GLY A 5 8.09 -14.24 2.67
N VAL A 6 8.57 -13.77 3.83
CA VAL A 6 7.80 -13.62 5.08
C VAL A 6 6.55 -12.73 4.92
N CYS A 7 6.56 -11.76 4.00
CA CYS A 7 5.41 -10.89 3.74
C CYS A 7 4.20 -11.60 3.13
N ASN A 8 4.33 -12.84 2.65
CA ASN A 8 3.21 -13.60 2.09
C ASN A 8 2.11 -13.88 3.11
N GLN A 9 2.46 -14.04 4.40
CA GLN A 9 1.48 -14.23 5.47
C GLN A 9 0.64 -12.97 5.74
N TYR A 10 1.16 -11.78 5.39
CA TYR A 10 0.48 -10.49 5.51
C TYR A 10 -0.11 -10.00 4.18
N LYS A 11 -0.14 -10.88 3.16
CA LYS A 11 -0.61 -10.52 1.82
C LYS A 11 -2.07 -10.09 1.90
N ALA A 12 -2.33 -8.87 1.43
CA ALA A 12 -3.68 -8.34 1.41
C ALA A 12 -4.52 -9.07 0.34
N LYS A 13 -5.68 -9.58 0.76
CA LYS A 13 -6.64 -10.21 -0.15
C LYS A 13 -7.13 -9.19 -1.18
N TRP A 14 -7.30 -9.66 -2.41
CA TRP A 14 -7.91 -8.86 -3.46
C TRP A 14 -9.42 -8.83 -3.25
N SER A 15 -10.00 -7.63 -3.24
CA SER A 15 -11.44 -7.41 -3.28
C SER A 15 -11.77 -6.64 -4.55
N ILE A 16 -12.66 -7.22 -5.37
CA ILE A 16 -13.00 -6.73 -6.72
C ILE A 16 -13.60 -5.31 -6.69
N HIS A 17 -14.24 -4.92 -5.59
CA HIS A 17 -14.89 -3.62 -5.42
C HIS A 17 -14.09 -2.58 -4.61
N GLN A 18 -12.87 -2.89 -4.16
CA GLN A 18 -12.11 -1.94 -3.33
C GLN A 18 -10.79 -1.52 -3.96
N TYR A 19 -10.54 -0.21 -3.95
CA TYR A 19 -9.26 0.36 -4.36
C TYR A 19 -8.18 0.01 -3.33
N ARG A 20 -7.16 -0.74 -3.74
CA ARG A 20 -6.03 -1.22 -2.90
C ARG A 20 -5.51 -0.17 -1.91
N TYR A 21 -5.16 1.02 -2.40
CA TYR A 21 -4.61 2.10 -1.58
C TYR A 21 -5.64 2.77 -0.66
N ALA A 22 -6.91 2.81 -1.05
CA ALA A 22 -7.98 3.37 -0.23
C ALA A 22 -8.33 2.46 0.96
N SER A 23 -8.19 1.14 0.78
CA SER A 23 -8.33 0.16 1.87
C SER A 23 -7.11 0.09 2.81
N GLY A 24 -6.15 1.02 2.70
CA GLY A 24 -4.94 1.02 3.53
C GLY A 24 -3.91 -0.04 3.16
N GLN A 25 -4.10 -0.76 2.05
CA GLN A 25 -3.11 -1.75 1.59
C GLN A 25 -1.88 -1.02 1.04
N LYS A 26 -0.70 -1.47 1.46
CA LYS A 26 0.58 -0.84 1.08
C LYS A 26 1.39 -1.80 0.22
N ARG A 27 2.14 -1.28 -0.76
CA ARG A 27 2.95 -2.12 -1.68
C ARG A 27 4.45 -2.04 -1.37
N CYS A 28 5.16 -3.16 -1.17
CA CYS A 28 6.65 -3.15 -1.17
C CYS A 28 7.12 -3.08 -2.63
N ASN A 29 8.07 -2.18 -2.96
CA ASN A 29 8.67 -2.13 -4.30
C ASN A 29 9.57 -3.34 -4.60
N VAL A 30 10.14 -3.98 -3.57
CA VAL A 30 11.07 -5.11 -3.72
C VAL A 30 10.33 -6.43 -3.84
N CYS A 31 9.31 -6.66 -3.01
CA CYS A 31 8.50 -7.88 -3.08
C CYS A 31 7.29 -7.74 -3.99
N GLU A 32 7.07 -6.55 -4.56
CA GLU A 32 6.01 -6.19 -5.51
C GLU A 32 4.56 -6.51 -5.12
N LEU A 33 4.33 -6.91 -3.87
CA LEU A 33 3.05 -7.34 -3.34
C LEU A 33 2.42 -6.31 -2.39
N PHE A 34 1.11 -6.41 -2.26
CA PHE A 34 0.31 -5.63 -1.32
C PHE A 34 0.21 -6.35 0.02
N VAL A 35 0.60 -5.66 1.09
CA VAL A 35 0.47 -6.14 2.47
C VAL A 35 -0.51 -5.27 3.25
N ASN A 36 -1.23 -5.89 4.17
CA ASN A 36 -1.92 -5.18 5.23
C ASN A 36 -0.98 -5.13 6.44
N TRP A 37 -0.27 -4.01 6.62
CA TRP A 37 0.73 -3.84 7.66
C TRP A 37 0.62 -2.45 8.27
N ASN A 38 0.49 -2.39 9.61
CA ASN A 38 0.40 -1.11 10.32
C ASN A 38 1.67 -0.26 10.14
N GLY A 39 2.84 -0.89 10.07
CA GLY A 39 4.12 -0.21 9.95
C GLY A 39 4.36 0.45 8.57
N SER A 40 5.39 1.29 8.52
CA SER A 40 5.84 1.99 7.32
C SER A 40 6.84 1.19 6.48
N HIS A 41 7.42 0.12 7.04
CA HIS A 41 8.43 -0.73 6.41
C HIS A 41 7.89 -2.15 6.22
N CYS A 42 8.31 -2.84 5.15
CA CYS A 42 7.92 -4.23 4.99
C CYS A 42 8.62 -5.10 6.05
N PRO A 43 7.91 -6.04 6.69
CA PRO A 43 8.52 -7.04 7.55
C PRO A 43 9.47 -8.00 6.80
N CYS A 44 9.40 -8.01 5.47
CA CYS A 44 10.15 -8.91 4.59
C CYS A 44 11.47 -8.33 4.07
N CYS A 45 11.35 -7.16 3.45
CA CYS A 45 12.35 -6.51 2.63
C CYS A 45 12.98 -5.37 3.42
N GLY A 46 12.39 -4.91 4.54
CA GLY A 46 12.81 -3.68 5.24
C GLY A 46 12.51 -2.39 4.48
N MET A 47 12.13 -2.46 3.20
CA MET A 47 11.85 -1.26 2.39
C MET A 47 10.59 -0.55 2.87
N ARG A 48 10.60 0.78 2.73
CA ARG A 48 9.43 1.62 2.95
C ARG A 48 8.31 1.24 1.99
N LEU A 49 7.15 0.93 2.56
CA LEU A 49 5.96 0.55 1.83
C LEU A 49 5.36 1.79 1.15
N ARG A 50 4.92 1.62 -0.10
CA ARG A 50 4.23 2.66 -0.84
C ARG A 50 2.75 2.71 -0.50
N THR A 51 2.31 3.89 -0.10
CA THR A 51 0.90 4.25 0.10
C THR A 51 0.35 5.12 -1.03
N ARG A 52 1.21 5.64 -1.91
CA ARG A 52 0.83 6.52 -3.01
C ARG A 52 1.23 5.93 -4.36
N PRO A 53 0.39 6.06 -5.41
CA PRO A 53 0.75 5.67 -6.76
C PRO A 53 1.91 6.54 -7.28
N LYS A 54 2.86 5.92 -7.99
CA LYS A 54 4.07 6.57 -8.55
C LYS A 54 3.73 7.53 -9.70
N ILE A 55 2.65 7.25 -10.42
CA ILE A 55 2.32 7.94 -11.67
C ILE A 55 1.46 9.17 -11.36
N SER A 56 1.95 10.36 -11.75
CA SER A 56 1.31 11.66 -11.47
C SER A 56 -0.15 11.75 -11.95
N LYS A 57 -0.45 11.19 -13.14
CA LYS A 57 -1.82 11.12 -13.71
C LYS A 57 -2.81 10.34 -12.83
N TYR A 58 -2.37 9.37 -12.03
CA TYR A 58 -3.20 8.67 -11.03
C TYR A 58 -3.09 9.28 -9.63
N ARG A 59 -2.10 10.16 -9.40
CA ARG A 59 -1.89 10.87 -8.14
C ARG A 59 -2.98 11.93 -7.92
N GLN A 60 -3.44 12.60 -8.99
CA GLN A 60 -4.58 13.52 -8.95
C GLN A 60 -5.89 12.80 -8.63
N LYS A 61 -6.17 11.66 -9.30
CA LYS A 61 -7.38 10.85 -9.05
C LYS A 61 -7.41 10.22 -7.65
N PHE A 62 -6.25 9.87 -7.11
CA PHE A 62 -6.13 9.39 -5.72
C PHE A 62 -6.49 10.48 -4.71
N ASN A 63 -6.11 11.74 -4.96
CA ASN A 63 -6.43 12.86 -4.07
C ASN A 63 -7.94 13.10 -3.97
N THR A 64 -8.69 12.88 -5.05
CA THR A 64 -10.15 13.01 -5.09
C THR A 64 -10.89 11.85 -4.41
N GLN A 65 -10.26 10.66 -4.32
CA GLN A 65 -10.85 9.46 -3.72
C GLN A 65 -10.46 9.24 -2.25
N THR A 66 -9.31 9.76 -1.80
CA THR A 66 -8.86 9.63 -0.41
C THR A 66 -9.62 10.51 0.58
N THR A 67 -10.37 11.52 0.10
CA THR A 67 -11.12 12.48 0.91
C THR A 67 -12.32 11.89 1.65
N LYS A 68 -12.68 10.62 1.39
CA LYS A 68 -13.77 9.95 2.10
C LYS A 68 -13.33 8.95 3.18
N VAL A 69 -12.04 8.63 3.31
CA VAL A 69 -11.60 7.55 4.24
C VAL A 69 -10.45 7.90 5.17
N VAL A 70 -9.72 9.00 4.97
CA VAL A 70 -8.70 9.42 5.93
C VAL A 70 -8.80 10.92 6.11
N GLY A 71 -9.44 11.32 7.21
CA GLY A 71 -9.20 12.61 7.82
C GLY A 71 -7.70 12.77 7.99
N PHE A 72 -7.13 13.72 7.26
CA PHE A 72 -5.85 14.31 7.60
C PHE A 72 -6.11 15.12 8.88
N SER A 73 -5.94 14.51 10.05
CA SER A 73 -5.82 15.30 11.29
C SER A 73 -4.68 16.28 11.09
N LYS A 74 -5.02 17.56 11.13
CA LYS A 74 -4.08 18.64 11.40
C LYS A 74 -3.75 18.62 12.89
#